data_AF-A0A2V5P6C4-F1
#
_entry.id   AF-A0A2V5P6C4-F1
#
_cell.length_a   1.000
_cell.length_b   1.000
_cell.length_c   1.000
_cell.angle_alpha   90.00
_cell.angle_beta   90.00
_cell.angle_gamma   90.00
#
_symmetry.space_group_name_H-M   'P 1'
#
loop_
_entity.id
_entity.type
_entity.pdbx_description
1 polymer ?
#
loop_
_entity_poly.entity_id
_entity_poly.type
_entity_poly.pdbx_seq_one_letter_code
_entity_poly.pdbx_strand_id
1 'polypeptide(L)' 'MEQSIPNQLPGTIKSITSDKVLSEVIVETSIGEIASIITTRSVQEMNLKPGDKVFALVKATNVSLRRA' A
#
# COMPACT_ATOMS: atom_id res chain seq x y z
N MET A 1 4.20 18.07 -6.76
CA MET A 1 3.13 18.14 -5.74
C MET A 1 3.66 17.43 -4.52
N GLU A 2 3.99 18.19 -3.48
CA GLU A 2 4.48 17.65 -2.22
C GLU A 2 3.26 17.18 -1.41
N GLN A 3 2.79 15.96 -1.67
CA GLN A 3 1.81 15.35 -0.79
C GLN A 3 2.57 14.88 0.45
N SER A 4 2.62 15.73 1.47
CA SER A 4 3.12 15.37 2.79
C SER A 4 2.17 14.33 3.40
N ILE A 5 2.41 13.07 3.08
CA ILE A 5 1.79 11.93 3.75
C ILE A 5 2.76 11.54 4.88
N PRO A 6 2.43 11.81 6.15
CA PRO A 6 3.40 11.68 7.25
C PRO A 6 3.77 10.24 7.56
N ASN A 7 2.86 9.29 7.30
CA ASN A 7 3.10 7.88 7.56
C ASN A 7 3.47 7.20 6.25
N GLN A 8 4.78 7.00 6.06
CA GLN A 8 5.34 6.28 4.92
C GLN A 8 6.09 5.07 5.43
N LEU A 9 5.67 3.89 4.99
CA LEU A 9 6.21 2.63 5.45
C LEU A 9 6.91 1.97 4.26
N PRO A 10 8.25 2.00 4.20
CA PRO A 10 8.99 1.33 3.13
C PRO A 10 8.75 -0.19 3.20
N GLY A 11 8.57 -0.80 2.05
CA GLY A 11 8.30 -2.23 1.95
C GLY A 11 8.55 -2.79 0.57
N THR A 12 8.28 -4.09 0.45
CA THR A 12 8.37 -4.83 -0.81
C THR A 12 7.02 -5.45 -1.10
N ILE A 13 6.54 -5.35 -2.35
CA ILE A 13 5.29 -6.03 -2.73
C ILE A 13 5.52 -7.54 -2.66
N LYS A 14 4.74 -8.23 -1.83
CA LYS A 14 4.76 -9.68 -1.68
C LYS A 14 3.84 -10.36 -2.69
N SER A 15 2.62 -9.83 -2.85
CA SER A 15 1.64 -10.35 -3.80
C SER A 15 0.68 -9.27 -4.26
N ILE A 16 0.08 -9.49 -5.43
CA ILE A 16 -0.99 -8.67 -5.97
C ILE A 16 -2.10 -9.60 -6.44
N THR A 17 -3.32 -9.37 -5.96
CA THR A 17 -4.54 -10.07 -6.41
C THR A 17 -5.45 -9.04 -7.07
N SER A 18 -5.59 -9.12 -8.39
CA SER A 18 -6.38 -8.16 -9.16
C SER A 18 -7.75 -8.70 -9.56
N ASP A 19 -8.79 -7.91 -9.34
CA ASP A 19 -10.13 -8.08 -9.89
C ASP A 19 -10.41 -6.98 -10.95
N LYS A 20 -11.64 -6.91 -11.48
CA LYS A 20 -12.05 -6.00 -12.56
C LYS A 20 -11.88 -4.52 -12.18
N VAL A 21 -12.10 -4.16 -10.91
CA VAL A 21 -12.10 -2.75 -10.46
C VAL A 21 -11.04 -2.50 -9.39
N LEU A 22 -10.94 -3.41 -8.42
CA LEU A 22 -10.03 -3.28 -7.28
C LEU A 22 -8.97 -4.36 -7.32
N SER A 23 -7.81 -4.05 -6.76
CA SER A 23 -6.71 -4.97 -6.54
C SER A 23 -6.28 -4.89 -5.09
N GLU A 24 -6.02 -6.05 -4.51
CA GLU A 24 -5.32 -6.19 -3.25
C GLU A 24 -3.81 -6.26 -3.51
N VAL A 25 -3.05 -5.46 -2.80
CA VAL A 25 -1.58 -5.42 -2.82
C VAL A 25 -1.09 -5.69 -1.41
N ILE A 26 -0.41 -6.81 -1.22
CA ILE A 26 0.23 -7.13 0.06
C ILE A 26 1.66 -6.62 0.04
N VAL A 27 1.99 -5.74 0.98
CA VAL A 27 3.32 -5.15 1.13
C VAL A 27 3.95 -5.68 2.42
N GLU A 28 5.10 -6.33 2.29
CA GLU A 28 5.92 -6.72 3.43
C GLU A 28 6.76 -5.53 3.90
N THR A 29 6.57 -5.13 5.15
CA THR A 29 7.30 -4.02 5.79
C THR A 29 8.00 -4.50 7.06
N SER A 30 8.86 -3.67 7.66
CA SER A 30 9.56 -4.00 8.91
C SER A 30 8.64 -4.16 10.12
N ILE A 31 7.40 -3.65 10.05
CA ILE A 31 6.42 -3.73 11.13
C ILE A 31 5.34 -4.81 10.89
N GLY A 32 5.47 -5.57 9.80
CA GLY A 32 4.52 -6.60 9.38
C GLY A 32 3.97 -6.36 7.98
N GLU A 33 2.98 -7.18 7.61
CA GLU A 33 2.31 -7.08 6.32
C GLU A 33 1.23 -6.00 6.33
N ILE A 34 1.17 -5.22 5.27
CA ILE A 34 0.15 -4.21 5.05
C ILE A 34 -0.62 -4.59 3.79
N ALA A 35 -1.94 -4.77 3.94
CA ALA A 35 -2.84 -4.92 2.82
C ALA A 35 -3.31 -3.55 2.33
N SER A 36 -3.11 -3.28 1.04
CA SER A 36 -3.61 -2.08 0.37
C SER A 36 -4.64 -2.48 -0.67
N ILE A 37 -5.81 -1.85 -0.66
CA ILE A 37 -6.82 -1.98 -1.70
C ILE A 37 -6.78 -0.72 -2.56
N ILE A 38 -6.36 -0.87 -3.82
CA ILE A 38 -6.31 0.22 -4.80
C ILE A 38 -7.01 -0.20 -6.09
N THR A 39 -7.20 0.73 -7.03
CA THR A 39 -7.81 0.36 -8.31
C THR A 39 -6.87 -0.51 -9.13
N THR A 40 -7.42 -1.48 -9.86
CA THR A 40 -6.65 -2.31 -10.79
C THR A 40 -5.97 -1.47 -11.87
N ARG A 41 -6.62 -0.38 -12.29
CA ARG A 41 -6.02 0.62 -13.17
C ARG A 41 -4.73 1.22 -12.59
N SER A 42 -4.73 1.58 -11.30
CA SER A 42 -3.54 2.13 -10.64
C SER A 42 -2.38 1.13 -10.58
N VAL A 43 -2.67 -0.16 -10.30
CA VAL A 43 -1.66 -1.23 -10.35
C VAL A 43 -1.02 -1.30 -11.74
N GLN A 44 -1.83 -1.27 -12.79
CA GLN A 44 -1.38 -1.35 -14.18
C GLN A 44 -0.60 -0.10 -14.62
N GLU A 45 -1.10 1.11 -14.32
CA GLU A 45 -0.45 2.37 -14.67
C GLU A 45 0.91 2.54 -13.98
N MET A 46 1.03 2.07 -12.74
CA MET A 46 2.30 2.04 -12.00
C MET A 46 3.18 0.84 -12.33
N ASN A 47 2.67 -0.13 -13.12
CA ASN A 47 3.33 -1.37 -13.46
C ASN A 47 3.86 -2.15 -12.23
N LEU A 48 3.05 -2.19 -11.17
CA LEU A 48 3.42 -2.84 -9.92
C LEU A 48 3.48 -4.36 -10.09
N LYS A 49 4.51 -4.98 -9.52
CA LYS A 49 4.69 -6.43 -9.49
C LYS A 49 5.28 -6.91 -8.16
N PRO A 50 5.07 -8.20 -7.80
CA PRO A 50 5.80 -8.80 -6.68
C PRO A 50 7.31 -8.58 -6.80
N GLY A 51 7.95 -8.19 -5.70
CA GLY A 51 9.37 -7.84 -5.61
C GLY A 51 9.68 -6.34 -5.71
N ASP A 52 8.72 -5.51 -6.15
CA ASP A 52 8.94 -4.06 -6.25
C ASP A 52 9.08 -3.40 -4.87
N LYS A 53 9.99 -2.43 -4.78
CA LYS A 53 10.15 -1.57 -3.60
C LYS A 53 9.15 -0.42 -3.67
N VAL A 54 8.34 -0.29 -2.63
CA VAL A 54 7.27 0.71 -2.53
C VAL A 54 7.23 1.34 -1.15
N PHE A 55 6.56 2.48 -1.04
CA PHE A 55 6.14 3.04 0.23
C PHE A 55 4.63 2.83 0.39
N ALA A 56 4.22 2.13 1.45
CA ALA A 56 2.83 2.11 1.87
C ALA A 56 2.53 3.45 2.58
N LEU A 57 1.62 4.22 1.99
CA LEU A 57 1.30 5.58 2.43
C LEU A 57 -0.04 5.58 3.16
N VAL A 58 -0.05 6.03 4.43
CA VAL A 58 -1.28 6.12 5.24
C VAL A 58 -1.50 7.57 5.65
N LYS A 59 -2.64 8.14 5.24
CA LYS A 59 -3.00 9.51 5.64
C LYS A 59 -3.22 9.57 7.15
N ALA A 60 -2.69 10.60 7.81
CA ALA A 60 -2.80 10.76 9.28
C ALA A 60 -4.26 10.78 9.77
N THR A 61 -5.20 11.29 8.96
CA THR A 61 -6.64 11.32 9.28
C THR A 61 -7.32 9.95 9.24
N ASN A 62 -6.64 8.90 8.78
CA ASN A 62 -7.18 7.55 8.62
C ASN A 62 -6.56 6.56 9.63
N VAL A 63 -5.89 7.06 10.67
CA VAL A 63 -5.34 6.27 11.77
C VAL A 63 -6.28 6.37 12.97
N SER A 64 -6.64 5.24 13.57
CA SER A 64 -7.45 5.17 14.79
C SER A 64 -6.59 4.70 15.97
N LEU A 65 -6.91 5.19 17.17
CA LEU A 65 -6.23 4.81 18.41
C LEU A 65 -7.16 3.95 19.27
N ARG A 66 -6.60 2.95 19.96
CA ARG A 66 -7.28 2.18 21.00
C ARG A 66 -6.42 2.17 22.25
N ARG A 67 -7.03 2.31 23.43
CA ARG A 67 -6.35 2.11 24.71
C ARG A 67 -6.04 0.60 24.89
N ALA A 68 -4.88 0.30 25.48
CA ALA A 68 -4.48 -1.06 25.83
C ALA A 68 -5.41 -1.66 26.88
#